data_AF-A0A3D3DQ59-F1
#
_entry.id   AF-A0A3D3DQ59-F1
#
_cell.length_a   1.000
_cell.length_b   1.000
_cell.length_c   1.000
_cell.angle_alpha   90.00
_cell.angle_beta   90.00
_cell.angle_gamma   90.00
#
_symmetry.space_group_name_H-M   'P 1'
#
loop_
_entity.id
_entity.type
_entity.pdbx_description
1 polymer ?
#
loop_
_entity_poly.entity_id
_entity_poly.type
_entity_poly.pdbx_seq_one_letter_code
_entity_poly.pdbx_strand_id
1 'polypeptide(L)' 'MQLSYNNQSLLATGCYESDDPGITRMANQVIAEMNRVGLVIDMSHSAERSTLEAIEASSRPIAITHANPSFW' A
#
# COMPACT_ATOMS: atom_id res chain seq x y z
N MET A 1 6.25 4.19 -5.97
CA MET A 1 4.91 4.77 -6.20
C MET A 1 4.03 4.33 -5.06
N GLN A 2 3.25 5.25 -4.50
CA GLN A 2 2.30 4.91 -3.44
C GLN A 2 1.00 4.35 -4.01
N LEU A 3 0.40 3.37 -3.31
CA LEU A 3 -0.90 2.81 -3.69
C LEU A 3 -2.07 3.67 -3.19
N SER A 4 -1.91 4.34 -2.06
CA SER A 4 -2.84 5.34 -1.55
C SER A 4 -2.09 6.61 -1.13
N TYR A 5 -2.84 7.64 -0.76
CA TYR A 5 -2.33 8.70 0.09
C TYR A 5 -3.21 8.70 1.35
N ASN A 6 -3.48 9.86 1.95
CA ASN A 6 -4.29 9.96 3.18
C ASN A 6 -5.71 9.35 3.08
N ASN A 7 -6.33 9.39 1.90
CA ASN A 7 -7.70 8.92 1.69
C ASN A 7 -7.71 7.69 0.75
N GLN A 8 -8.86 7.03 0.68
CA GLN A 8 -9.11 5.90 -0.21
C GLN A 8 -8.72 6.23 -1.65
N SER A 9 -7.94 5.35 -2.26
CA SER A 9 -7.66 5.36 -3.70
C SER A 9 -8.39 4.21 -4.41
N LEU A 10 -8.24 4.13 -5.73
CA LEU A 10 -8.70 2.97 -6.49
C LEU A 10 -7.93 1.68 -6.17
N LEU A 11 -6.79 1.79 -5.48
CA LEU A 11 -5.86 0.69 -5.25
C LEU A 11 -5.86 0.23 -3.78
N ALA A 12 -5.82 1.16 -2.83
CA ALA A 12 -5.68 0.85 -1.42
C ALA A 12 -6.35 1.92 -0.55
N THR A 13 -6.60 1.56 0.70
CA THR A 13 -7.16 2.46 1.70
C THR A 13 -6.09 3.37 2.31
N GLY A 14 -6.41 4.65 2.42
CA GLY A 14 -5.55 5.64 3.06
C GLY A 14 -5.67 5.64 4.59
N CYS A 15 -4.64 6.12 5.28
CA CYS A 15 -4.55 6.05 6.75
C CYS A 15 -5.58 6.90 7.51
N TYR A 16 -6.33 7.79 6.86
CA TYR A 16 -7.40 8.56 7.48
C TYR A 16 -8.80 7.98 7.31
N GLU A 17 -8.94 6.90 6.54
CA GLU A 17 -10.23 6.25 6.38
C GLU A 17 -10.62 5.50 7.67
N SER A 18 -11.92 5.51 7.99
CA SER A 18 -12.44 4.80 9.17
C SER A 18 -12.45 3.28 8.99
N ASP A 19 -12.56 2.82 7.74
CA ASP A 19 -12.63 1.41 7.38
C ASP A 19 -11.53 1.06 6.38
N ASP A 20 -10.81 -0.04 6.65
CA ASP A 20 -9.78 -0.58 5.75
C ASP A 20 -10.23 -1.94 5.19
N PRO A 21 -10.91 -1.95 4.02
CA PRO A 21 -11.25 -3.19 3.32
C PRO A 21 -10.04 -3.90 2.69
N GLY A 22 -8.84 -3.31 2.73
CA GLY A 22 -7.63 -3.85 2.10
C GLY A 22 -7.40 -3.33 0.67
N ILE A 23 -6.57 -4.03 -0.08
CA ILE A 23 -6.24 -3.66 -1.46
C ILE A 23 -7.33 -4.14 -2.43
N THR A 24 -7.53 -3.40 -3.51
CA THR A 24 -8.54 -3.77 -4.51
C THR A 24 -8.04 -4.88 -5.46
N ARG A 25 -8.96 -5.46 -6.23
CA ARG A 25 -8.60 -6.33 -7.36
C ARG A 25 -7.68 -5.62 -8.36
N MET A 26 -7.87 -4.32 -8.58
CA MET A 26 -7.01 -3.53 -9.47
C MET A 26 -5.61 -3.38 -8.90
N ALA A 27 -5.48 -3.18 -7.59
CA ALA A 27 -4.17 -3.10 -6.94
C ALA A 27 -3.32 -4.36 -7.15
N ASN A 28 -3.91 -5.55 -7.12
CA ASN A 28 -3.18 -6.79 -7.43
C ASN A 28 -2.52 -6.76 -8.82
N GLN A 29 -3.23 -6.21 -9.83
CA GLN A 29 -2.67 -6.07 -11.19
C GLN A 29 -1.58 -4.99 -11.23
N VAL A 30 -1.80 -3.87 -10.55
CA VAL A 30 -0.81 -2.78 -10.47
C VAL A 30 0.45 -3.24 -9.74
N ILE A 31 0.35 -3.95 -8.62
CA ILE A 31 1.46 -4.52 -7.87
C ILE A 31 2.26 -5.49 -8.74
N ALA A 32 1.59 -6.37 -9.49
CA ALA A 32 2.26 -7.28 -10.42
C ALA A 32 3.05 -6.52 -11.49
N GLU A 33 2.47 -5.45 -12.05
CA GLU A 33 3.14 -4.63 -13.06
C GLU A 33 4.31 -3.83 -12.46
N MET A 34 4.14 -3.26 -11.27
CA MET A 34 5.20 -2.59 -10.52
C MET A 34 6.39 -3.53 -10.29
N ASN A 35 6.12 -4.76 -9.86
CA ASN A 35 7.13 -5.79 -9.68
C ASN A 35 7.85 -6.14 -11.00
N ARG A 36 7.10 -6.23 -12.11
CA ARG A 36 7.62 -6.53 -13.45
C ARG A 36 8.55 -5.43 -13.96
N VAL A 37 8.19 -4.16 -13.79
CA VAL A 37 8.98 -3.01 -14.29
C VAL A 37 10.05 -2.54 -13.30
N GLY A 38 10.08 -3.10 -12.09
CA GLY A 38 11.04 -2.73 -11.05
C GLY A 38 10.70 -1.44 -10.31
N LEU A 39 9.42 -1.07 -10.27
CA LEU A 39 8.94 0.07 -9.49
C LEU A 39 8.76 -0.34 -8.03
N VAL A 40 9.32 0.44 -7.11
CA VAL A 40 9.16 0.21 -5.66
C VAL A 40 7.74 0.61 -5.23
N ILE A 41 7.08 -0.26 -4.46
CA ILE A 41 5.80 0.01 -3.80
C ILE A 41 6.09 0.75 -2.49
N ASP A 42 5.44 1.89 -2.29
CA ASP A 42 5.52 2.67 -1.04
C ASP A 42 4.16 2.65 -0.34
N MET A 43 4.13 2.22 0.92
CA MET A 43 2.91 2.14 1.73
C MET A 43 2.85 3.23 2.81
N SER A 44 3.70 4.26 2.72
CA SER A 44 3.46 5.50 3.48
C SER A 44 2.07 6.03 3.15
N HIS A 45 1.35 6.51 4.16
CA HIS A 45 -0.05 6.95 4.07
C HIS A 45 -1.11 5.86 3.84
N SER A 46 -0.75 4.58 3.78
CA SER A 46 -1.74 3.51 3.68
C SER A 46 -2.24 3.05 5.04
N ALA A 47 -3.47 2.54 5.07
CA ALA A 47 -4.03 1.88 6.25
C ALA A 47 -3.37 0.51 6.48
N GLU A 48 -3.52 -0.04 7.69
CA GLU A 48 -2.77 -1.20 8.17
C GLU A 48 -3.02 -2.47 7.35
N ARG A 49 -4.28 -2.86 7.16
CA ARG A 49 -4.64 -4.05 6.40
C ARG A 49 -4.25 -3.91 4.93
N SER A 50 -4.52 -2.74 4.33
CA SER A 50 -4.04 -2.42 2.98
C SER A 50 -2.52 -2.58 2.84
N THR A 51 -1.76 -2.16 3.86
CA THR A 51 -0.30 -2.32 3.91
C THR A 51 0.10 -3.79 3.99
N LEU A 52 -0.51 -4.57 4.87
CA LEU A 52 -0.24 -6.00 5.03
C LEU A 52 -0.58 -6.80 3.76
N GLU A 53 -1.72 -6.55 3.14
CA GLU A 53 -2.11 -7.22 1.90
C GLU A 53 -1.18 -6.83 0.73
N ALA A 54 -0.68 -5.59 0.67
CA ALA A 54 0.32 -5.20 -0.32
C ALA A 54 1.67 -5.90 -0.08
N ILE A 55 2.06 -6.15 1.18
CA ILE A 55 3.23 -6.96 1.52
C ILE A 55 3.06 -8.39 1.01
N GLU A 56 1.91 -9.01 1.26
CA GLU A 56 1.61 -10.38 0.82
C GLU A 56 1.53 -10.51 -0.71
N ALA A 57 0.95 -9.53 -1.39
CA ALA A 57 0.79 -9.55 -2.84
C ALA A 57 2.10 -9.27 -3.60
N SER A 58 3.05 -8.57 -2.98
CA SER A 58 4.29 -8.19 -3.66
C SER A 58 5.33 -9.32 -3.68
N SER A 59 5.88 -9.62 -4.85
CA SER A 59 7.00 -10.57 -5.00
C SER A 59 8.37 -9.93 -4.74
N ARG A 60 8.41 -8.63 -4.45
CA ARG A 60 9.63 -7.86 -4.17
C ARG A 60 9.44 -7.04 -2.88
N PRO A 61 10.52 -6.67 -2.17
CA PRO A 61 10.41 -5.81 -0.99
C PRO A 61 9.64 -4.52 -1.31
N ILE A 62 8.75 -4.15 -0.39
CA ILE A 62 8.09 -2.86 -0.39
C ILE A 62 8.84 -1.89 0.54
N ALA A 63 8.44 -0.62 0.53
CA ALA A 63 8.98 0.40 1.40
C ALA A 63 7.88 1.12 2.19
N ILE A 64 8.26 1.63 3.36
CA ILE A 64 7.59 2.74 4.02
C ILE A 64 8.64 3.86 4.01
N THR A 65 8.53 4.78 3.05
CA THR A 65 9.55 5.81 2.85
C THR A 65 9.54 6.88 3.93
N HIS A 66 8.40 7.10 4.60
CA HIS A 66 8.27 8.03 5.71
C HIS A 66 7.10 7.66 6.64
N ALA A 67 7.44 7.16 7.82
CA ALA A 67 6.52 6.95 8.93
C ALA A 67 7.31 6.95 10.25
N ASN A 68 6.58 7.14 11.36
CA ASN A 68 7.12 7.04 12.71
C ASN A 68 6.38 5.94 13.48
N PRO A 69 6.99 5.36 14.54
CA PRO A 69 6.27 4.46 15.44
C PRO A 69 5.10 5.20 16.10
N SER A 70 4.02 4.46 16.38
CA SER A 70 2.84 4.98 17.10
C SER A 70 3.10 5.19 18.60
N PHE A 71 4.25 4.72 19.09
CA PHE A 71 4.72 4.86 20.46
C PHE A 71 6.09 5.54 20.48
N TRP A 72 6.47 6.09 21.63
CA TRP A 72 7.75 6.76 21.88
C TRP A 72 8.45 6.17 23.10
#